data_AF-A0A2G1X348-F1
#
_entry.id   AF-A0A2G1X348-F1
#
_cell.length_a   1.000
_cell.length_b   1.000
_cell.length_c   1.000
_cell.angle_alpha   90.00
_cell.angle_beta   90.00
_cell.angle_gamma   90.00
#
_symmetry.space_group_name_H-M   'P 1'
#
loop_
_entity.id
_entity.type
_entity.pdbx_description
1 polymer ?
#
loop_
_entity_poly.entity_id
_entity_poly.type
_entity_poly.pdbx_seq_one_letter_code
_entity_poly.pdbx_strand_id
1 'polypeptide(L)' 'MGVALLDLVETALRVAKQALGKRAGKPVSGGLARETHIVAHCIRKEEGHSYAELIDRLSLMPDVCERLG' A
#
# COMPACT_ATOMS: atom_id res chain seq x y z
N MET A 1 -20.75 2.17 -8.52
CA MET A 1 -20.55 2.13 -7.06
C MET A 1 -19.08 2.40 -6.82
N GLY A 2 -18.72 3.62 -6.37
CA GLY A 2 -17.33 3.95 -6.10
C GLY A 2 -16.93 3.34 -4.75
N VAL A 3 -15.78 2.68 -4.69
CA VAL A 3 -15.16 2.36 -3.41
C VAL A 3 -14.44 3.61 -2.95
N ALA A 4 -14.68 4.08 -1.72
CA ALA A 4 -13.89 5.18 -1.18
C ALA A 4 -12.44 4.70 -1.07
N LEU A 5 -11.50 5.42 -1.67
CA LEU A 5 -10.09 5.02 -1.75
C LEU A 5 -9.50 4.67 -0.38
N LEU A 6 -9.89 5.41 0.66
CA LEU A 6 -9.44 5.16 2.03
C LEU A 6 -9.97 3.84 2.60
N ASP A 7 -11.24 3.49 2.33
CA ASP A 7 -11.83 2.22 2.76
C ASP A 7 -11.15 1.04 2.05
N LEU A 8 -10.78 1.22 0.77
CA LEU A 8 -10.00 0.23 0.03
C LEU A 8 -8.61 0.03 0.66
N VAL A 9 -7.90 1.13 0.97
CA VAL A 9 -6.58 1.09 1.60
C VAL A 9 -6.65 0.39 2.95
N GLU A 10 -7.64 0.73 3.78
CA GLU A 10 -7.81 0.12 5.10
C GLU A 10 -8.14 -1.38 5.00
N THR A 11 -9.05 -1.74 4.09
CA THR A 11 -9.43 -3.14 3.86
C THR A 11 -8.25 -3.94 3.32
N ALA A 12 -7.54 -3.41 2.32
CA ALA A 12 -6.38 -4.05 1.73
C ALA A 12 -5.24 -4.22 2.75
N LEU A 13 -5.00 -3.22 3.61
CA LEU A 13 -3.98 -3.30 4.66
C LEU A 13 -4.29 -4.43 5.64
N ARG A 14 -5.56 -4.54 6.07
CA ARG A 14 -6.00 -5.61 6.96
C ARG A 14 -5.81 -6.99 6.32
N VAL A 15 -6.26 -7.15 5.08
CA VAL A 15 -6.15 -8.42 4.34
C VAL A 15 -4.70 -8.78 4.08
N ALA A 16 -3.85 -7.82 3.71
CA ALA A 16 -2.43 -8.03 3.47
C ALA A 16 -1.72 -8.50 4.75
N LYS A 17 -1.97 -7.86 5.90
CA LYS A 17 -1.43 -8.29 7.19
C LYS A 17 -1.87 -9.72 7.54
N GLN A 18 -3.15 -10.04 7.35
CA GLN A 18 -3.68 -11.39 7.58
C GLN A 18 -3.01 -12.44 6.69
N ALA A 19 -2.88 -12.17 5.38
CA ALA A 19 -2.27 -13.09 4.42
C ALA A 19 -0.76 -13.28 4.66
N LEU A 20 -0.07 -12.23 5.13
CA LEU A 20 1.35 -12.29 5.45
C LEU A 20 1.61 -13.02 6.77
N GLY A 21 0.68 -12.95 7.73
CA GLY A 21 0.83 -13.56 9.05
C GLY A 21 2.11 -13.09 9.73
N LYS A 22 2.98 -14.05 10.12
CA LYS A 22 4.28 -13.77 10.77
C LYS A 22 5.26 -12.98 9.90
N ARG A 23 4.97 -12.78 8.62
CA ARG A 23 5.81 -12.02 7.67
C ARG A 23 5.37 -10.56 7.51
N ALA A 24 4.29 -10.13 8.18
CA ALA A 24 3.89 -8.73 8.21
C ALA A 24 4.96 -7.86 8.88
N GLY A 25 5.04 -6.59 8.50
CA GLY A 25 5.96 -5.60 9.05
C GLY A 25 7.43 -5.75 8.64
N LYS A 26 7.89 -6.93 8.18
CA LYS A 26 9.31 -7.18 7.86
C LYS A 26 9.62 -6.85 6.38
N PRO A 27 10.29 -5.72 6.08
CA PRO A 27 10.79 -5.48 4.72
C PRO A 27 11.88 -6.50 4.36
N VAL A 28 11.94 -6.91 3.10
CA VAL A 28 12.94 -7.90 2.60
C VAL A 28 14.32 -7.27 2.47
N SER A 29 14.37 -6.00 2.09
CA SER A 29 15.51 -5.10 2.16
C SER A 29 14.94 -3.72 2.48
N GLY A 30 15.65 -2.88 3.25
CA GLY A 30 15.14 -1.61 3.80
C GLY A 30 14.12 -0.86 2.93
N GLY A 31 13.08 -0.32 3.56
CA GLY A 31 11.93 0.28 2.89
C GLY A 31 10.63 0.05 3.65
N LEU A 32 9.50 0.29 2.98
CA LEU A 32 8.15 0.16 3.57
C LEU A 32 7.86 -1.27 4.05
N ALA A 33 6.94 -1.37 5.02
CA ALA A 33 6.42 -2.65 5.45
C ALA A 33 5.84 -3.45 4.26
N ARG A 34 5.93 -4.78 4.33
CA ARG A 34 5.57 -5.66 3.21
C ARG A 34 4.09 -5.52 2.83
N GLU A 35 3.20 -5.34 3.81
CA GLU A 35 1.79 -5.05 3.58
C GLU A 35 1.58 -3.70 2.89
N THR A 36 2.35 -2.67 3.25
CA THR A 36 2.26 -1.35 2.64
C THR A 36 2.63 -1.40 1.16
N HIS A 37 3.66 -2.19 0.81
CA HIS A 37 4.01 -2.46 -0.58
C HIS A 37 2.85 -3.12 -1.36
N ILE A 38 2.18 -4.11 -0.76
CA ILE A 38 1.02 -4.77 -1.38
C ILE A 38 -0.13 -3.76 -1.59
N VAL A 39 -0.45 -2.94 -0.58
CA VAL A 39 -1.54 -1.95 -0.68
C VAL A 39 -1.22 -0.88 -1.72
N ALA A 40 0.04 -0.44 -1.82
CA ALA A 40 0.48 0.47 -2.87
C ALA A 40 0.20 -0.10 -4.26
N HIS A 41 0.41 -1.40 -4.46
CA HIS A 41 0.07 -2.07 -5.71
C HIS A 41 -1.44 -2.16 -5.97
N CYS A 42 -2.29 -2.27 -4.94
CA CYS A 42 -3.75 -2.30 -5.10
C CYS A 42 -4.35 -0.99 -5.64
N ILE A 43 -3.72 0.15 -5.35
CA ILE A 43 -4.18 1.48 -5.77
C ILE A 43 -3.42 2.02 -7.00
N ARG A 44 -2.51 1.20 -7.55
CA ARG A 44 -1.75 1.58 -8.75
C ARG A 44 -2.68 1.55 -9.97
N LYS A 45 -2.83 2.70 -10.62
CA LYS A 45 -3.72 2.89 -11.77
C LYS A 45 -3.20 2.27 -13.09
N GLU A 46 -1.88 2.10 -13.25
CA GLU A 46 -1.28 1.60 -14.49
C GLU A 46 -0.08 0.66 -14.25
N GLU A 47 0.06 -0.36 -15.08
CA GLU A 47 1.19 -1.30 -15.06
C GLU A 47 2.52 -0.70 -15.56
N GLY A 48 2.48 0.51 -16.14
CA GLY A 48 3.65 1.17 -16.75
C GLY A 48 4.57 1.94 -15.80
N HIS A 49 4.15 2.18 -14.55
CA HIS A 49 4.97 2.95 -13.61
C HIS A 49 5.91 2.07 -12.80
N SER A 50 7.14 2.53 -12.67
CA SER A 50 8.11 1.97 -11.73
C SER A 50 7.60 2.10 -10.29
N TYR A 51 8.13 1.28 -9.40
CA TYR A 51 7.78 1.35 -7.99
C TYR A 51 8.15 2.71 -7.36
N ALA A 52 9.24 3.33 -7.80
CA ALA A 52 9.64 4.65 -7.31
C ALA A 52 8.60 5.73 -7.66
N GLU A 53 8.11 5.74 -8.90
CA GLU A 53 7.05 6.67 -9.32
C GLU A 53 5.73 6.43 -8.57
N LEU A 54 5.44 5.18 -8.20
CA LEU A 54 4.28 4.87 -7.37
C LEU A 54 4.42 5.49 -5.97
N ILE A 55 5.59 5.38 -5.35
CA ILE A 55 5.85 5.99 -4.03
C ILE A 55 5.79 7.52 -4.11
N ASP A 56 6.35 8.12 -5.16
CA ASP A 56 6.30 9.56 -5.38
C ASP A 56 4.84 10.06 -5.49
N ARG A 57 4.00 9.34 -6.25
CA ARG A 57 2.57 9.65 -6.33
C ARG A 57 1.82 9.43 -5.03
N LEU A 58 2.18 8.41 -4.25
CA LEU A 58 1.58 8.20 -2.93
C LEU A 58 1.85 9.38 -2.00
N SER A 59 3.01 10.02 -2.11
CA SER A 59 3.33 11.21 -1.31
C SER A 59 2.37 12.38 -1.53
N LEU A 60 1.67 12.41 -2.68
CA LEU A 60 0.64 13.40 -3.00
C LEU A 60 -0.73 13.08 -2.36
N MET A 61 -0.84 11.95 -1.64
CA MET A 61 -2.06 11.47 -0.99
C MET A 61 -1.84 11.34 0.52
N PRO A 62 -1.81 12.46 1.27
CA PRO A 62 -1.43 12.47 2.70
C PRO A 62 -2.31 11.55 3.56
N ASP A 63 -3.62 11.50 3.31
CA ASP A 63 -4.54 10.63 4.03
C ASP A 63 -4.23 9.14 3.80
N VAL A 64 -3.76 8.77 2.60
CA VAL A 64 -3.33 7.40 2.29
C VAL A 64 -2.02 7.09 3.01
N CYS A 65 -1.06 8.02 3.01
CA CYS A 65 0.19 7.88 3.76
C CYS A 65 -0.07 7.66 5.25
N GLU A 66 -0.96 8.45 5.85
CA GLU A 66 -1.33 8.33 7.27
C GLU A 66 -1.87 6.93 7.59
N ARG A 67 -2.71 6.36 6.72
CA ARG A 67 -3.26 5.01 6.93
C ARG A 67 -2.24 3.89 6.74
N LEU A 68 -1.17 4.15 5.99
CA LEU A 68 -0.14 3.15 5.68
C LEU A 68 0.98 3.09 6.73
N GLY A 69 1.12 4.12 7.56
CA GLY A 69 2.11 4.20 8.65
C GLY A 69 3.45 4.72 8.18
#